data_AF-A0AAE1WPU5-F1
#
_entry.id   AF-A0AAE1WPU5-F1
#
_cell.length_a   1.000
_cell.length_b   1.000
_cell.length_c   1.000
_cell.angle_alpha   90.00
_cell.angle_beta   90.00
_cell.angle_gamma   90.00
#
_symmetry.space_group_name_H-M   'P 1'
#
loop_
_entity.id
_entity.type
_entity.pdbx_description
1 polymer ?
#
loop_
_entity_poly.entity_id
_entity_poly.type
_entity_poly.pdbx_seq_one_letter_code
_entity_poly.pdbx_strand_id
1 'polypeptide(L)'
;MEWNPETLHFLSQCFLNTLSPDHDPRRRAEATLSEAADRPNYALAVLRLFSEPSVHDQIRQSAAVNFKNHLKAHWAPKPNDPLQVIVPDPEKQPSKSLILTLMVNSSPIIQAQLSEALTINGNHDFPKAWPTLLPQLVATLDKLNQANDYVSVNGVLTAINSLFKKFRYQFKTNELLLDLKYCLDSFAKALLEVFKRTAGFIDQAVGSRAVDVSVLKSYIESQRLCCRIFYPLNFMELPEFFEDHMDEWIIEFNKYLTVKIFCSGR
;
A
#
# COMPACT_ATOMS: atom_id res chain seq x y z
N MET A 1 24.35 7.07 -8.05
CA MET A 1 24.27 5.70 -8.59
C MET A 1 23.44 5.76 -9.85
N GLU A 2 24.10 5.74 -11.00
CA GLU A 2 23.41 5.76 -12.30
C GLU A 2 22.83 4.38 -12.61
N TRP A 3 21.65 4.37 -13.25
CA TRP A 3 21.01 3.14 -13.68
C TRP A 3 21.60 2.66 -15.00
N ASN A 4 22.32 1.54 -14.95
CA ASN A 4 22.94 0.90 -16.10
C ASN A 4 23.04 -0.64 -15.84
N PRO A 5 23.44 -1.45 -16.84
CA PRO A 5 23.54 -2.90 -16.67
C PRO A 5 24.51 -3.35 -15.57
N GLU A 6 25.57 -2.57 -15.31
CA GLU A 6 26.55 -2.87 -14.25
C GLU A 6 25.93 -2.69 -12.87
N THR A 7 25.20 -1.59 -12.65
CA THR A 7 24.45 -1.32 -11.41
C THR A 7 23.39 -2.40 -11.18
N LEU A 8 22.67 -2.82 -12.23
CA LEU A 8 21.68 -3.90 -12.15
C LEU A 8 22.34 -5.20 -11.71
N HIS A 9 23.46 -5.59 -12.34
CA HIS A 9 24.20 -6.80 -11.98
C HIS A 9 24.76 -6.72 -10.56
N PHE A 10 25.39 -5.61 -10.20
CA PHE A 10 25.94 -5.35 -8.87
C PHE A 10 24.90 -5.48 -7.76
N LEU A 11 23.77 -4.77 -7.88
CA LEU A 11 22.70 -4.81 -6.89
C LEU A 11 22.06 -6.21 -6.83
N SER A 12 21.85 -6.86 -7.98
CA SER A 12 21.28 -8.21 -8.03
C SER A 12 22.15 -9.22 -7.30
N GLN A 13 23.48 -9.16 -7.52
CA GLN A 13 24.41 -10.04 -6.83
C GLN A 13 24.45 -9.76 -5.32
N CYS A 14 24.43 -8.49 -4.91
CA CYS A 14 24.38 -8.13 -3.49
C CYS A 14 23.12 -8.67 -2.83
N PHE A 15 21.93 -8.41 -3.39
CA PHE A 15 20.66 -8.89 -2.85
C PHE A 15 20.50 -10.42 -2.90
N LEU A 16 21.18 -11.10 -3.82
CA LEU A 16 21.26 -12.56 -3.81
C LEU A 16 22.15 -13.05 -2.66
N ASN A 17 23.30 -12.42 -2.45
CA ASN A 17 24.23 -12.78 -1.39
C ASN A 17 23.68 -12.54 0.02
N THR A 18 22.76 -11.57 0.20
CA THR A 18 22.06 -11.40 1.49
C THR A 18 21.15 -12.58 1.84
N LEU A 19 20.83 -13.45 0.87
CA LEU A 19 20.03 -14.66 1.07
C LEU A 19 20.89 -15.92 1.25
N SER A 20 22.23 -15.80 1.23
CA SER A 20 23.14 -16.95 1.40
C SER A 20 22.93 -17.62 2.76
N PRO A 21 22.99 -18.96 2.87
CA PRO A 21 22.95 -19.63 4.18
C PRO A 21 24.20 -19.32 5.01
N ASP A 22 25.33 -19.03 4.36
CA ASP A 22 26.60 -18.75 5.01
C ASP A 22 26.63 -17.33 5.60
N HIS A 23 27.35 -17.17 6.72
CA HIS A 23 27.39 -15.89 7.43
C HIS A 23 28.22 -14.83 6.70
N ASP A 24 29.40 -15.20 6.19
CA ASP A 24 30.34 -14.22 5.64
C ASP A 24 29.92 -13.58 4.30
N PRO A 25 29.29 -14.31 3.34
CA PRO A 25 28.72 -13.68 2.16
C PRO A 25 27.57 -12.71 2.49
N ARG A 26 26.70 -13.07 3.44
CA ARG A 26 25.60 -12.20 3.90
C ARG A 26 26.12 -10.91 4.50
N ARG A 27 27.00 -11.01 5.50
CA ARG A 27 27.55 -9.85 6.20
C ARG A 27 28.26 -8.89 5.25
N ARG A 28 29.03 -9.42 4.29
CA ARG A 28 29.69 -8.60 3.27
C ARG A 28 28.67 -7.89 2.37
N ALA A 29 27.65 -8.60 1.90
CA ALA A 29 26.62 -8.02 1.05
C ALA A 29 25.81 -6.92 1.77
N GLU A 30 25.45 -7.13 3.04
CA GLU A 30 24.76 -6.13 3.86
C GLU A 30 25.62 -4.88 4.07
N ALA A 31 26.92 -5.03 4.36
CA ALA A 31 27.84 -3.90 4.48
C ALA A 31 27.96 -3.13 3.16
N THR A 32 28.14 -3.84 2.04
CA THR A 32 28.19 -3.23 0.70
C THR A 32 26.90 -2.49 0.33
N LEU A 33 25.74 -3.05 0.66
CA LEU A 33 24.45 -2.38 0.45
C LEU A 33 24.28 -1.15 1.35
N SER A 34 24.80 -1.19 2.58
CA SER A 34 24.79 -0.03 3.47
C SER A 34 25.64 1.11 2.90
N GLU A 35 26.85 0.83 2.43
CA GLU A 35 27.71 1.84 1.76
C GLU A 35 27.10 2.35 0.45
N ALA A 36 26.38 1.49 -0.28
CA ALA A 36 25.68 1.88 -1.49
C ALA A 36 24.46 2.78 -1.20
N ALA A 37 23.80 2.58 -0.04
CA ALA A 37 22.62 3.33 0.36
C ALA A 37 22.87 4.82 0.57
N ASP A 38 24.10 5.20 0.92
CA ASP A 38 24.50 6.61 1.07
C ASP A 38 24.72 7.32 -0.27
N ARG A 39 24.74 6.59 -1.38
CA ARG A 39 24.95 7.18 -2.71
C ARG A 39 23.65 7.77 -3.25
N PRO A 40 23.69 8.95 -3.92
CA PRO A 40 22.52 9.50 -4.61
C PRO A 40 21.91 8.50 -5.58
N ASN A 41 20.61 8.57 -5.82
CA ASN A 41 19.83 7.67 -6.70
C ASN A 41 19.80 6.19 -6.27
N TYR A 42 20.27 5.82 -5.09
CA TYR A 42 20.18 4.45 -4.59
C TYR A 42 18.73 3.95 -4.53
N ALA A 43 17.84 4.73 -3.91
CA ALA A 43 16.42 4.39 -3.79
C ALA A 43 15.77 4.14 -5.16
N LEU A 44 16.07 4.99 -6.14
CA LEU A 44 15.59 4.84 -7.51
C LEU A 44 16.19 3.63 -8.23
N ALA A 45 17.47 3.34 -8.03
CA ALA A 45 18.12 2.16 -8.61
C ALA A 45 17.50 0.86 -8.06
N VAL A 46 17.21 0.80 -6.75
CA VAL A 46 16.55 -0.36 -6.14
C VAL A 46 15.10 -0.51 -6.66
N LEU A 47 14.35 0.60 -6.81
CA LEU A 47 13.01 0.57 -7.42
C LEU A 47 13.04 0.00 -8.84
N ARG A 48 13.99 0.45 -9.66
CA ARG A 48 14.16 -0.04 -11.04
C ARG A 48 14.55 -1.51 -11.07
N LEU A 49 15.38 -1.97 -10.14
CA LEU A 49 15.80 -3.36 -10.06
C LEU A 49 14.61 -4.33 -9.92
N PHE A 50 13.67 -4.09 -9.01
CA PHE A 50 12.53 -5.02 -8.91
C PHE A 50 11.42 -4.77 -9.93
N SER A 51 11.49 -3.64 -10.65
CA SER A 51 10.67 -3.40 -11.86
C SER A 51 11.14 -4.24 -13.04
N GLU A 52 12.41 -4.67 -13.04
CA GLU A 52 13.07 -5.33 -14.17
C GLU A 52 12.59 -6.79 -14.33
N PRO A 53 11.94 -7.16 -15.45
CA PRO A 53 11.40 -8.50 -15.68
C PRO A 53 12.45 -9.62 -15.64
N SER A 54 13.70 -9.32 -15.97
CA SER A 54 14.80 -10.30 -15.99
C SER A 54 15.31 -10.70 -14.61
N VAL A 55 14.93 -9.98 -13.54
CA VAL A 55 15.37 -10.25 -12.17
C VAL A 55 14.49 -11.31 -11.52
N HIS A 56 15.10 -12.28 -10.83
CA HIS A 56 14.38 -13.33 -10.10
C HIS A 56 13.60 -12.80 -8.87
N ASP A 57 12.42 -13.37 -8.60
CA ASP A 57 11.50 -12.92 -7.54
C ASP A 57 12.12 -12.86 -6.14
N GLN A 58 13.02 -13.79 -5.80
CA GLN A 58 13.70 -13.78 -4.50
C GLN A 58 14.57 -12.53 -4.31
N ILE A 59 15.27 -12.11 -5.38
CA ILE A 59 16.07 -10.88 -5.39
C ILE A 59 15.15 -9.67 -5.28
N ARG A 60 14.04 -9.66 -6.03
CA ARG A 60 13.03 -8.58 -5.97
C ARG A 60 12.44 -8.43 -4.56
N GLN A 61 12.13 -9.53 -3.89
CA GLN A 61 11.62 -9.52 -2.52
C GLN A 61 12.64 -8.96 -1.54
N SER A 62 13.90 -9.43 -1.61
CA SER A 62 15.02 -8.93 -0.79
C SER A 62 15.22 -7.42 -0.99
N ALA A 63 15.22 -6.98 -2.26
CA ALA A 63 15.32 -5.58 -2.64
C ALA A 63 14.14 -4.74 -2.12
N ALA A 64 12.90 -5.23 -2.21
CA ALA A 64 11.72 -4.51 -1.73
C ALA A 64 11.74 -4.31 -0.19
N VAL A 65 12.23 -5.31 0.56
CA VAL A 65 12.42 -5.19 2.01
C VAL A 65 13.50 -4.15 2.33
N ASN A 66 14.63 -4.19 1.63
CA ASN A 66 15.70 -3.20 1.79
C ASN A 66 15.21 -1.79 1.46
N PHE A 67 14.49 -1.63 0.33
CA PHE A 67 13.94 -0.35 -0.11
C PHE A 67 13.05 0.29 0.96
N LYS A 68 12.10 -0.46 1.52
CA LYS A 68 11.25 0.02 2.62
C LYS A 68 12.09 0.48 3.82
N ASN A 69 13.08 -0.30 4.22
CA ASN A 69 13.95 0.04 5.35
C ASN A 69 14.79 1.29 5.07
N HIS A 70 15.26 1.44 3.83
CA HIS A 70 15.97 2.63 3.36
C HIS A 70 15.06 3.87 3.46
N LEU A 71 13.82 3.82 2.98
CA LEU A 71 12.87 4.93 3.13
C LEU A 71 12.59 5.26 4.60
N LYS A 72 12.36 4.24 5.44
CA LYS A 72 12.15 4.44 6.89
C LYS A 72 13.33 5.18 7.54
N ALA A 73 14.54 4.93 7.06
CA ALA A 73 15.76 5.51 7.60
C ALA A 73 16.16 6.84 6.96
N HIS A 74 15.72 7.20 5.75
CA HIS A 74 16.25 8.36 4.99
C HIS A 74 15.17 9.27 4.39
N TRP A 75 13.87 8.96 4.49
CA TRP A 75 12.83 9.78 3.85
C TRP A 75 12.58 11.11 4.55
N ALA A 76 12.54 11.09 5.89
CA ALA A 76 12.29 12.28 6.70
C ALA A 76 13.47 12.55 7.65
N PRO A 77 13.79 13.85 7.90
CA PRO A 77 14.80 14.22 8.88
C PRO A 77 14.39 13.76 10.28
N LYS A 78 15.30 13.11 10.99
CA LYS A 78 15.12 12.77 12.41
C LYS A 78 15.58 13.97 13.25
N PRO A 79 14.76 14.46 14.19
CA PRO A 79 15.11 15.61 15.02
C PRO A 79 16.43 15.43 15.79
N ASN A 80 16.79 14.19 16.12
CA ASN A 80 17.96 13.84 16.93
C ASN A 80 19.23 13.57 16.12
N ASP A 81 19.20 13.68 14.79
CA ASP A 81 20.35 13.41 13.92
C ASP A 81 20.42 14.41 12.75
N PRO A 82 21.06 15.58 12.96
CA PRO A 82 21.18 16.61 11.92
C PRO A 82 22.16 16.26 10.80
N LEU A 83 22.97 15.20 10.95
CA LEU A 83 23.93 14.74 9.92
C LEU A 83 23.37 13.57 9.09
N GLN A 84 22.12 13.17 9.35
CA GLN A 84 21.45 12.10 8.64
C GLN A 84 21.39 12.39 7.14
N VAL A 85 21.86 11.44 6.34
CA VAL A 85 21.65 11.46 4.89
C VAL A 85 20.16 11.27 4.62
N ILE A 86 19.56 12.19 3.87
CA ILE A 86 18.15 12.10 3.47
C ILE A 86 18.04 11.93 1.96
N VAL A 87 16.97 11.28 1.52
CA VAL A 87 16.66 11.17 0.09
C VAL A 87 16.51 12.58 -0.50
N PRO A 88 17.31 12.95 -1.52
CA PRO A 88 17.24 14.28 -2.12
C PRO A 88 15.87 14.59 -2.73
N ASP A 89 15.41 15.84 -2.63
CA ASP A 89 14.11 16.26 -3.18
C ASP A 89 13.91 15.94 -4.67
N PRO A 90 14.92 16.06 -5.56
CA PRO A 90 14.80 15.64 -6.96
C PRO A 90 14.47 14.14 -7.13
N GLU A 91 14.82 13.30 -6.16
CA GLU A 91 14.60 11.84 -6.21
C GLU A 91 13.24 11.44 -5.62
N LYS A 92 12.63 12.29 -4.78
CA LYS A 92 11.35 11.99 -4.12
C LYS A 92 10.22 11.83 -5.11
N GLN A 93 10.05 12.74 -6.08
CA GLN A 93 8.93 12.69 -7.02
C GLN A 93 8.98 11.48 -7.98
N PRO A 94 10.13 11.13 -8.57
CA PRO A 94 10.25 9.89 -9.35
C PRO A 94 10.02 8.64 -8.48
N SER A 95 10.50 8.63 -7.23
CA SER A 95 10.28 7.50 -6.30
C SER A 95 8.80 7.31 -5.99
N LYS A 96 8.09 8.40 -5.67
CA LYS A 96 6.64 8.43 -5.45
C LYS A 96 5.86 7.83 -6.62
N SER A 97 6.19 8.23 -7.83
CA SER A 97 5.52 7.78 -9.06
C SER A 97 5.77 6.28 -9.35
N LEU A 98 7.01 5.82 -9.14
CA LEU A 98 7.37 4.41 -9.33
C LEU A 98 6.74 3.51 -8.27
N ILE A 99 6.68 3.92 -7.00
CA ILE A 99 6.01 3.15 -5.93
C ILE A 99 4.55 2.85 -6.31
N LEU A 100 3.81 3.87 -6.76
CA LEU A 100 2.41 3.71 -7.14
C LEU A 100 2.24 2.79 -8.35
N THR A 101 3.08 2.96 -9.37
CA THR A 101 3.06 2.12 -10.57
C THR A 101 3.35 0.66 -10.23
N LEU A 102 4.35 0.42 -9.37
CA LEU A 102 4.79 -0.94 -9.02
C LEU A 102 3.83 -1.63 -8.05
N MET A 103 3.15 -0.87 -7.20
CA MET A 103 2.15 -1.43 -6.28
C MET A 103 0.99 -2.12 -7.02
N VAL A 104 0.66 -1.68 -8.24
CA VAL A 104 -0.42 -2.28 -9.04
C VAL A 104 0.08 -3.49 -9.84
N ASN A 105 1.35 -3.50 -10.25
CA ASN A 105 1.87 -4.47 -11.23
C ASN A 105 2.74 -5.57 -10.60
N SER A 106 2.98 -5.53 -9.27
CA SER A 106 3.85 -6.49 -8.59
C SER A 106 3.09 -7.64 -7.94
N SER A 107 3.79 -8.71 -7.56
CA SER A 107 3.22 -9.83 -6.79
C SER A 107 2.77 -9.41 -5.38
N PRO A 108 1.82 -10.11 -4.73
CA PRO A 108 1.29 -9.73 -3.41
C PRO A 108 2.36 -9.50 -2.32
N ILE A 109 3.46 -10.26 -2.36
CA ILE A 109 4.57 -10.13 -1.41
C ILE A 109 5.29 -8.78 -1.57
N ILE A 110 5.53 -8.35 -2.82
CA ILE A 110 6.17 -7.07 -3.12
C ILE A 110 5.18 -5.93 -2.86
N GLN A 111 3.91 -6.09 -3.25
CA GLN A 111 2.85 -5.12 -2.96
C GLN A 111 2.80 -4.77 -1.47
N ALA A 112 2.89 -5.77 -0.58
CA ALA A 112 2.91 -5.53 0.86
C ALA A 112 4.08 -4.65 1.34
N GLN A 113 5.29 -4.83 0.76
CA GLN A 113 6.43 -3.97 1.08
C GLN A 113 6.23 -2.55 0.51
N LEU A 114 5.64 -2.42 -0.68
CA LEU A 114 5.35 -1.13 -1.30
C LEU A 114 4.24 -0.36 -0.58
N SER A 115 3.22 -1.03 -0.07
CA SER A 115 2.18 -0.38 0.75
C SER A 115 2.77 0.20 2.05
N GLU A 116 3.73 -0.49 2.66
CA GLU A 116 4.44 0.01 3.84
C GLU A 116 5.36 1.20 3.49
N ALA A 117 6.10 1.11 2.38
CA ALA A 117 6.87 2.22 1.83
C ALA A 117 6.00 3.45 1.55
N LEU A 118 4.81 3.26 0.96
CA LEU A 118 3.84 4.31 0.72
C LEU A 118 3.36 4.94 2.04
N THR A 119 3.13 4.13 3.07
CA THR A 119 2.71 4.60 4.38
C THR A 119 3.79 5.44 5.05
N ILE A 120 5.07 5.03 4.95
CA ILE A 120 6.21 5.82 5.44
C ILE A 120 6.22 7.19 4.78
N ASN A 121 6.15 7.24 3.45
CA ASN A 121 6.17 8.50 2.71
C ASN A 121 4.92 9.35 3.00
N GLY A 122 3.76 8.71 3.07
CA GLY A 122 2.48 9.35 3.33
C GLY A 122 2.39 9.97 4.72
N ASN A 123 2.98 9.37 5.74
CA ASN A 123 2.99 9.94 7.09
C ASN A 123 3.70 11.30 7.16
N HIS A 124 4.63 11.57 6.24
CA HIS A 124 5.37 12.83 6.18
C HIS A 124 4.81 13.80 5.14
N ASP A 125 4.45 13.28 3.95
CA ASP A 125 4.16 14.13 2.81
C ASP A 125 2.64 14.29 2.55
N PHE A 126 1.80 13.38 3.03
CA PHE A 126 0.37 13.37 2.71
C PHE A 126 -0.47 14.11 3.76
N PRO A 127 -1.37 15.03 3.36
CA PRO A 127 -1.77 15.36 1.98
C PRO A 127 -1.03 16.56 1.36
N LYS A 128 -0.42 17.44 2.16
CA LYS A 128 0.05 18.76 1.70
C LYS A 128 1.19 18.71 0.68
N ALA A 129 2.22 17.88 0.91
CA ALA A 129 3.38 17.73 0.04
C ALA A 129 3.23 16.60 -0.99
N TRP A 130 2.09 15.91 -0.99
CA TRP A 130 1.74 14.89 -1.98
C TRP A 130 0.23 14.84 -2.28
N PRO A 131 -0.34 15.94 -2.80
CA PRO A 131 -1.79 16.06 -3.04
C PRO A 131 -2.29 15.18 -4.20
N THR A 132 -1.39 14.66 -5.03
CA THR A 132 -1.75 13.77 -6.14
C THR A 132 -1.91 12.30 -5.72
N LEU A 133 -1.49 11.93 -4.52
CA LEU A 133 -1.48 10.55 -4.05
C LEU A 133 -2.89 9.94 -4.03
N LEU A 134 -3.81 10.56 -3.29
CA LEU A 134 -5.16 10.01 -3.13
C LEU A 134 -5.94 9.98 -4.46
N PRO A 135 -5.95 11.04 -5.30
CA PRO A 135 -6.56 10.98 -6.62
C PRO A 135 -6.02 9.86 -7.52
N GLN A 136 -4.70 9.61 -7.49
CA GLN A 136 -4.10 8.51 -8.26
C GLN A 136 -4.53 7.14 -7.74
N LEU A 137 -4.62 6.96 -6.41
CA LEU A 137 -5.12 5.73 -5.80
C LEU A 137 -6.60 5.50 -6.14
N VAL A 138 -7.44 6.55 -6.13
CA VAL A 138 -8.85 6.46 -6.53
C VAL A 138 -8.98 6.05 -7.99
N ALA A 139 -8.30 6.74 -8.91
CA ALA A 139 -8.35 6.42 -10.34
C ALA A 139 -7.85 4.98 -10.62
N THR A 140 -6.83 4.53 -9.88
CA THR A 140 -6.33 3.16 -9.95
C THR A 140 -7.37 2.17 -9.44
N LEU A 141 -8.00 2.45 -8.29
CA LEU A 141 -9.05 1.63 -7.71
C LEU A 141 -10.24 1.47 -8.66
N ASP A 142 -10.67 2.57 -9.29
CA ASP A 142 -11.78 2.56 -10.26
C ASP A 142 -11.46 1.67 -11.47
N LYS A 143 -10.26 1.82 -12.04
CA LYS A 143 -9.78 0.99 -13.15
C LYS A 143 -9.75 -0.49 -12.78
N LEU A 144 -9.22 -0.83 -11.60
CA LEU A 144 -9.11 -2.22 -11.14
C LEU A 144 -10.47 -2.83 -10.83
N ASN A 145 -11.38 -2.04 -10.23
CA ASN A 145 -12.76 -2.45 -10.01
C ASN A 145 -13.45 -2.77 -11.34
N GLN A 146 -13.31 -1.93 -12.36
CA GLN A 146 -13.87 -2.18 -13.69
C GLN A 146 -13.31 -3.47 -14.32
N ALA A 147 -12.03 -3.77 -14.11
CA ALA A 147 -11.38 -4.99 -14.56
C ALA A 147 -11.71 -6.24 -13.70
N ASN A 148 -12.42 -6.08 -12.57
CA ASN A 148 -12.68 -7.12 -11.58
C ASN A 148 -11.40 -7.81 -11.03
N ASP A 149 -10.26 -7.10 -10.99
CA ASP A 149 -9.01 -7.61 -10.42
C ASP A 149 -8.96 -7.36 -8.91
N TYR A 150 -9.63 -8.23 -8.17
CA TYR A 150 -9.77 -8.09 -6.72
C TYR A 150 -8.48 -8.32 -5.92
N VAL A 151 -7.46 -8.96 -6.52
CA VAL A 151 -6.15 -9.08 -5.88
C VAL A 151 -5.50 -7.70 -5.81
N SER A 152 -5.48 -6.97 -6.93
CA SER A 152 -4.92 -5.63 -6.99
C SER A 152 -5.79 -4.59 -6.26
N VAL A 153 -7.13 -4.72 -6.31
CA VAL A 153 -8.05 -3.88 -5.51
C VAL A 153 -7.71 -3.98 -4.02
N ASN A 154 -7.49 -5.20 -3.50
CA ASN A 154 -7.09 -5.41 -2.11
C ASN A 154 -5.74 -4.76 -1.77
N GLY A 155 -4.78 -4.78 -2.71
CA GLY A 155 -3.50 -4.09 -2.56
C GLY A 155 -3.69 -2.57 -2.39
N VAL A 156 -4.49 -1.95 -3.26
CA VAL A 156 -4.78 -0.51 -3.20
C VAL A 156 -5.57 -0.13 -1.95
N LEU A 157 -6.62 -0.88 -1.59
CA LEU A 157 -7.38 -0.64 -0.37
C LEU A 157 -6.50 -0.81 0.89
N THR A 158 -5.54 -1.74 0.90
CA THR A 158 -4.59 -1.91 2.01
C THR A 158 -3.69 -0.70 2.18
N ALA A 159 -3.21 -0.14 1.08
CA ALA A 159 -2.43 1.10 1.07
C ALA A 159 -3.26 2.29 1.59
N ILE A 160 -4.47 2.50 1.08
CA ILE A 160 -5.38 3.57 1.53
C ILE A 160 -5.71 3.42 3.02
N ASN A 161 -6.06 2.22 3.47
CA ASN A 161 -6.33 1.94 4.88
C ASN A 161 -5.14 2.31 5.77
N SER A 162 -3.91 2.04 5.32
CA SER A 162 -2.71 2.38 6.09
C SER A 162 -2.46 3.89 6.15
N LEU A 163 -2.71 4.62 5.07
CA LEU A 163 -2.67 6.10 5.05
C LEU A 163 -3.69 6.70 6.02
N PHE A 164 -4.91 6.16 6.09
CA PHE A 164 -5.98 6.72 6.92
C PHE A 164 -5.90 6.31 8.39
N LYS A 165 -5.01 5.37 8.77
CA LYS A 165 -4.76 5.06 10.19
C LYS A 165 -4.35 6.30 10.98
N LYS A 166 -3.72 7.29 10.34
CA LYS A 166 -3.30 8.55 10.98
C LYS A 166 -4.46 9.32 11.61
N PHE A 167 -5.71 9.12 11.16
CA PHE A 167 -6.88 9.81 11.72
C PHE A 167 -7.41 9.16 13.01
N ARG A 168 -6.97 7.94 13.35
CA ARG A 168 -7.43 7.22 14.53
C ARG A 168 -6.71 7.72 15.78
N TYR A 169 -7.44 7.83 16.88
CA TYR A 169 -6.92 8.15 18.21
C TYR A 169 -6.14 9.49 18.28
N GLN A 170 -6.39 10.39 17.33
CA GLN A 170 -5.77 11.71 17.33
C GLN A 170 -6.64 12.73 18.04
N PHE A 171 -6.01 13.79 18.54
CA PHE A 171 -6.72 14.97 19.01
C PHE A 171 -7.34 15.73 17.84
N LYS A 172 -8.55 16.26 18.03
CA LYS A 172 -9.26 17.08 17.05
C LYS A 172 -8.51 18.42 16.90
N THR A 173 -7.73 18.56 15.84
CA THR A 173 -7.05 19.82 15.46
C THR A 173 -7.56 20.31 14.11
N ASN A 174 -7.51 21.61 13.87
CA ASN A 174 -7.95 22.20 12.60
C ASN A 174 -7.18 21.64 11.40
N GLU A 175 -5.87 21.42 11.55
CA GLU A 175 -5.03 20.83 10.51
C GLU A 175 -5.48 19.40 10.16
N LEU A 176 -5.75 18.59 11.18
CA LEU A 176 -6.21 17.22 10.99
C LEU A 176 -7.62 17.16 10.37
N LEU A 177 -8.50 18.09 10.73
CA LEU A 177 -9.84 18.19 10.15
C LEU A 177 -9.81 18.61 8.67
N LEU A 178 -8.89 19.51 8.29
CA LEU A 178 -8.68 19.87 6.89
C LEU A 178 -8.16 18.69 6.07
N ASP A 179 -7.19 17.94 6.63
CA ASP A 179 -6.69 16.71 6.02
C ASP A 179 -7.80 15.65 5.87
N LEU A 180 -8.62 15.46 6.91
CA LEU A 180 -9.74 14.52 6.89
C LEU A 180 -10.78 14.95 5.87
N LYS A 181 -11.16 16.23 5.83
CA LYS A 181 -12.09 16.78 4.84
C LYS A 181 -11.62 16.52 3.42
N TYR A 182 -10.34 16.79 3.13
CA TYR A 182 -9.76 16.48 1.83
C TYR A 182 -9.88 14.99 1.48
N CYS A 183 -9.66 14.09 2.44
CA CYS A 183 -9.81 12.65 2.22
C CYS A 183 -11.26 12.24 1.97
N LEU A 184 -12.21 12.81 2.72
CA LEU A 184 -13.64 12.58 2.56
C LEU A 184 -14.12 13.02 1.18
N ASP A 185 -13.83 14.27 0.82
CA ASP A 185 -14.22 14.87 -0.46
C ASP A 185 -13.65 14.09 -1.66
N SER A 186 -12.47 13.49 -1.51
CA SER A 186 -11.78 12.77 -2.59
C SER A 186 -12.08 11.28 -2.68
N PHE A 187 -12.48 10.61 -1.58
CA PHE A 187 -12.53 9.14 -1.53
C PHE A 187 -13.84 8.54 -1.03
N ALA A 188 -14.67 9.27 -0.26
CA ALA A 188 -15.86 8.68 0.37
C ALA A 188 -16.82 8.04 -0.65
N LYS A 189 -17.03 8.71 -1.79
CA LYS A 189 -17.84 8.19 -2.91
C LYS A 189 -17.25 6.90 -3.50
N ALA A 190 -15.97 6.91 -3.86
CA ALA A 190 -15.31 5.73 -4.44
C ALA A 190 -15.36 4.53 -3.46
N LEU A 191 -15.16 4.79 -2.17
CA LEU A 191 -15.26 3.76 -1.13
C LEU A 191 -16.64 3.09 -1.10
N LEU A 192 -17.72 3.88 -1.14
CA LEU A 192 -19.09 3.36 -1.16
C LEU A 192 -19.38 2.55 -2.43
N GLU A 193 -18.90 3.03 -3.59
CA GLU A 193 -19.06 2.31 -4.86
C GLU A 193 -18.36 0.95 -4.84
N VAL A 194 -17.12 0.88 -4.33
CA VAL A 194 -16.39 -0.39 -4.15
C VAL A 194 -17.15 -1.31 -3.20
N PHE A 195 -17.63 -0.79 -2.08
CA PHE A 195 -18.33 -1.55 -1.05
C PHE A 195 -19.63 -2.18 -1.58
N LYS A 196 -20.47 -1.40 -2.27
CA LYS A 196 -21.72 -1.87 -2.87
C LYS A 196 -21.48 -2.87 -4.00
N ARG A 197 -20.49 -2.60 -4.86
CA ARG A 197 -20.12 -3.50 -5.97
C ARG A 197 -19.64 -4.86 -5.46
N THR A 198 -18.75 -4.84 -4.46
CA THR A 198 -18.17 -6.05 -3.87
C THR A 198 -19.23 -6.87 -3.14
N ALA A 199 -20.13 -6.22 -2.40
CA ALA A 199 -21.30 -6.87 -1.81
C ALA A 199 -22.14 -7.62 -2.85
N GLY A 200 -22.45 -6.98 -3.98
CA GLY A 200 -23.19 -7.61 -5.08
C GLY A 200 -22.48 -8.85 -5.65
N PHE A 201 -21.16 -8.82 -5.80
CA PHE A 201 -20.40 -9.99 -6.25
C PHE A 201 -20.36 -11.11 -5.20
N ILE A 202 -20.32 -10.78 -3.91
CA ILE A 202 -20.42 -11.78 -2.84
C ILE A 202 -21.79 -12.46 -2.90
N ASP A 203 -22.88 -11.71 -3.06
CA ASP A 203 -24.24 -12.28 -3.13
C ASP A 203 -24.40 -13.18 -4.37
N GLN A 204 -23.88 -12.76 -5.52
CA GLN A 204 -23.87 -13.57 -6.74
C GLN A 204 -23.04 -14.86 -6.57
N ALA A 205 -21.88 -14.76 -5.92
CA ALA A 205 -21.06 -15.92 -5.62
C ALA A 205 -21.83 -16.88 -4.70
N VAL A 206 -22.32 -16.42 -3.55
CA VAL A 206 -23.03 -17.27 -2.59
C VAL A 206 -24.29 -17.93 -3.18
N GLY A 207 -24.98 -17.26 -4.10
CA GLY A 207 -26.13 -17.84 -4.84
C GLY A 207 -25.76 -18.92 -5.87
N SER A 208 -24.49 -18.98 -6.28
CA SER A 208 -23.98 -19.98 -7.23
C SER A 208 -23.47 -21.23 -6.50
N ARG A 209 -23.77 -22.43 -7.03
CA ARG A 209 -23.30 -23.70 -6.44
C ARG A 209 -21.82 -24.03 -6.72
N ALA A 210 -21.14 -23.25 -7.56
CA ALA A 210 -19.77 -23.49 -7.99
C ALA A 210 -18.90 -22.24 -7.76
N VAL A 211 -18.71 -21.86 -6.49
CA VAL A 211 -17.89 -20.70 -6.13
C VAL A 211 -16.43 -21.12 -6.02
N ASP A 212 -15.56 -20.43 -6.75
CA ASP A 212 -14.14 -20.48 -6.46
C ASP A 212 -13.87 -19.79 -5.10
N VAL A 213 -13.47 -20.60 -4.12
CA VAL A 213 -13.17 -20.17 -2.75
C VAL A 213 -12.09 -19.07 -2.73
N SER A 214 -11.14 -19.09 -3.68
CA SER A 214 -10.08 -18.08 -3.76
C SER A 214 -10.61 -16.71 -4.18
N VAL A 215 -11.57 -16.70 -5.12
CA VAL A 215 -12.24 -15.48 -5.59
C VAL A 215 -13.12 -14.90 -4.49
N LEU A 216 -13.92 -15.74 -3.82
CA LEU A 216 -14.76 -15.30 -2.71
C LEU A 216 -13.94 -14.73 -1.55
N LYS A 217 -12.77 -15.34 -1.23
CA LYS A 217 -11.85 -14.78 -0.23
C LYS A 217 -11.35 -13.39 -0.60
N SER A 218 -11.07 -13.15 -1.87
CA SER A 218 -10.63 -11.83 -2.35
C SER A 218 -11.73 -10.78 -2.21
N TYR A 219 -12.99 -11.12 -2.49
CA TYR A 219 -14.14 -10.22 -2.28
C TYR A 219 -14.37 -9.92 -0.79
N ILE A 220 -14.32 -10.95 0.06
CA ILE A 220 -14.47 -10.78 1.51
C ILE A 220 -13.36 -9.89 2.08
N GLU A 221 -12.11 -10.06 1.62
CA GLU A 221 -11.01 -9.21 2.05
C GLU A 221 -11.21 -7.75 1.61
N SER A 222 -11.73 -7.51 0.40
CA SER A 222 -12.10 -6.16 -0.04
C SER A 222 -13.17 -5.55 0.86
N GLN A 223 -14.21 -6.32 1.18
CA GLN A 223 -15.28 -5.86 2.06
C GLN A 223 -14.77 -5.54 3.47
N ARG A 224 -13.90 -6.40 4.02
CA ARG A 224 -13.23 -6.16 5.29
C ARG A 224 -12.39 -4.89 5.25
N LEU A 225 -11.63 -4.66 4.18
CA LEU A 225 -10.82 -3.45 4.02
C LEU A 225 -11.70 -2.20 3.93
N CYS A 226 -12.81 -2.23 3.19
CA CYS A 226 -13.79 -1.13 3.15
C CYS A 226 -14.29 -0.79 4.57
N CYS A 227 -14.69 -1.78 5.36
CA CYS A 227 -15.11 -1.56 6.77
C CYS A 227 -13.97 -0.97 7.62
N ARG A 228 -12.72 -1.43 7.41
CA ARG A 228 -11.56 -0.90 8.14
C ARG A 228 -11.23 0.54 7.75
N ILE A 229 -11.56 0.96 6.53
CA ILE A 229 -11.38 2.33 6.06
C ILE A 229 -12.55 3.22 6.49
N PHE A 230 -13.77 2.69 6.56
CA PHE A 230 -14.93 3.38 7.12
C PHE A 230 -14.64 3.90 8.53
N TYR A 231 -14.04 3.08 9.39
CA TYR A 231 -13.75 3.43 10.78
C TYR A 231 -12.91 4.71 10.98
N PRO A 232 -11.69 4.87 10.42
CA PRO A 232 -10.91 6.09 10.57
C PRO A 232 -11.59 7.34 9.99
N LEU A 233 -12.37 7.20 8.91
CA LEU A 233 -13.08 8.33 8.30
C LEU A 233 -14.24 8.84 9.17
N ASN A 234 -14.80 7.98 10.01
CA ASN A 234 -15.90 8.28 10.93
C ASN A 234 -15.44 8.34 12.40
N PHE A 235 -14.13 8.35 12.67
CA PHE A 235 -13.60 8.20 14.03
C PHE A 235 -13.88 9.43 14.90
N MET A 236 -13.80 10.63 14.33
CA MET A 236 -13.96 11.88 15.08
C MET A 236 -15.42 12.30 15.18
N GLU A 237 -16.12 12.21 14.07
CA GLU A 237 -17.54 12.53 13.91
C GLU A 237 -18.06 11.76 12.70
N LEU A 238 -19.38 11.69 12.56
CA LEU A 238 -20.05 11.15 11.39
C LEU A 238 -20.11 12.25 10.31
N PRO A 239 -19.39 12.13 9.18
CA PRO A 239 -19.46 13.09 8.09
C PRO A 239 -20.78 12.96 7.32
N GLU A 240 -21.27 14.08 6.77
CA GLU A 240 -22.53 14.20 6.01
C GLU A 240 -22.68 13.10 4.95
N PHE A 241 -21.65 12.85 4.14
CA PHE A 241 -21.68 11.79 3.13
C PHE A 241 -22.02 10.40 3.71
N PHE A 242 -21.48 10.05 4.89
CA PHE A 242 -21.77 8.76 5.51
C PHE A 242 -23.12 8.74 6.21
N GLU A 243 -23.59 9.89 6.69
CA GLU A 243 -24.95 10.05 7.24
C GLU A 243 -26.01 9.88 6.15
N ASP A 244 -25.84 10.55 5.01
CA ASP A 244 -26.74 10.45 3.85
C ASP A 244 -26.80 9.04 3.26
N HIS A 245 -25.68 8.30 3.36
CA HIS A 245 -25.54 6.95 2.83
C HIS A 245 -25.59 5.85 3.90
N MET A 246 -26.08 6.16 5.11
CA MET A 246 -26.03 5.26 6.26
C MET A 246 -26.74 3.93 5.98
N ASP A 247 -27.90 3.98 5.32
CA ASP A 247 -28.71 2.79 5.03
C ASP A 247 -27.91 1.77 4.22
N GLU A 248 -27.15 2.21 3.22
CA GLU A 248 -26.36 1.31 2.36
C GLU A 248 -25.24 0.61 3.12
N TRP A 249 -24.64 1.27 4.11
CA TRP A 249 -23.64 0.67 4.98
C TRP A 249 -24.26 -0.30 5.98
N ILE A 250 -25.32 0.12 6.67
CA ILE A 250 -25.94 -0.64 7.77
C ILE A 250 -26.61 -1.92 7.26
N ILE A 251 -27.29 -1.87 6.11
CA ILE A 251 -27.90 -3.06 5.48
C ILE A 251 -26.85 -4.14 5.26
N GLU A 252 -25.71 -3.77 4.68
CA GLU A 252 -24.62 -4.69 4.39
C GLU A 252 -23.91 -5.18 5.67
N PHE A 253 -23.68 -4.31 6.65
CA PHE A 253 -23.12 -4.72 7.94
C PHE A 253 -24.03 -5.73 8.66
N ASN A 254 -25.35 -5.47 8.68
CA ASN A 254 -26.31 -6.39 9.27
C ASN A 254 -26.31 -7.75 8.55
N LYS A 255 -26.23 -7.74 7.22
CA LYS A 255 -26.11 -8.96 6.41
C LYS A 255 -24.93 -9.81 6.90
N TYR A 256 -23.72 -9.25 6.97
CA TYR A 256 -22.53 -10.03 7.38
C TYR A 256 -22.56 -10.50 8.84
N LEU A 257 -23.24 -9.79 9.73
CA LEU A 257 -23.40 -10.20 11.14
C LEU A 257 -24.43 -11.32 11.34
N THR A 258 -25.36 -11.48 10.40
CA THR A 258 -26.45 -12.47 10.48
C THR A 258 -26.21 -13.72 9.65
N VAL A 259 -25.14 -13.75 8.84
CA VAL A 259 -24.72 -14.95 8.09
C VAL A 259 -24.44 -16.09 9.08
N LYS A 260 -25.29 -17.11 9.04
CA LYS A 260 -25.04 -18.38 9.75
C LYS A 260 -23.97 -19.16 8.98
N ILE A 261 -22.74 -19.11 9.48
CA ILE A 261 -21.69 -20.03 9.02
C ILE A 261 -22.03 -21.40 9.60
N PHE A 262 -22.67 -22.26 8.80
CA PHE A 262 -22.69 -23.67 9.11
C PHE A 262 -21.26 -24.18 8.97
N CYS A 263 -20.55 -24.27 10.09
CA CYS A 263 -19.37 -25.11 10.17
C CYS A 263 -19.84 -26.54 9.88
N SER A 264 -19.72 -27.01 8.64
CA SER A 264 -19.75 -28.43 8.36
C SER A 264 -18.57 -29.04 9.13
N GLY A 265 -18.91 -29.64 10.27
CA GLY A 265 -17.96 -30.34 11.12
C GLY A 265 -17.15 -31.33 10.29
N ARG A 266 -15.84 -31.33 10.51
CA ARG A 266 -15.07 -32.56 10.36
C ARG A 266 -15.44 -33.52 11.48
#